data_AF-A0A1A9RV42-F1
#
_entry.id   AF-A0A1A9RV42-F1
#
_cell.length_a   1.000
_cell.length_b   1.000
_cell.length_c   1.000
_cell.angle_alpha   90.00
_cell.angle_beta   90.00
_cell.angle_gamma   90.00
#
_symmetry.space_group_name_H-M   'P 1'
#
loop_
_entity.id
_entity.type
_entity.pdbx_description
1 polymer ?
#
loop_
_entity_poly.entity_id
_entity_poly.type
_entity_poly.pdbx_seq_one_letter_code
_entity_poly.pdbx_strand_id
1 'polypeptide(L)'
;MVSLTAESAQFELAAPSEADGAVIPARLMLHDYCPFAYRGEACGYKGKPVADRFNMPTSDPLKDECSHQLLGCQARHGADAALPFGGFVGVDKTLSA
;
A
#
# COMPACT_ATOMS: atom_id res chain seq x y z
N MET A 1 -4.24 4.72 -24.98
CA MET A 1 -3.55 4.20 -26.20
C MET A 1 -3.13 5.42 -27.03
N VAL A 2 -1.82 5.75 -27.04
CA VAL A 2 -1.29 7.00 -27.64
C VAL A 2 -1.06 6.78 -29.14
N SER A 3 -1.59 7.68 -29.98
CA SER A 3 -1.34 7.70 -31.44
C SER A 3 -0.80 9.05 -31.88
N LEU A 4 0.29 9.04 -32.67
CA LEU A 4 0.91 10.24 -33.25
C LEU A 4 1.02 10.09 -34.77
N THR A 5 0.46 11.05 -35.50
CA THR A 5 0.62 11.22 -36.94
C THR A 5 1.01 12.66 -37.25
N ALA A 6 1.39 12.95 -38.49
CA ALA A 6 1.72 14.32 -38.91
C ALA A 6 0.51 15.28 -38.87
N GLU A 7 -0.72 14.75 -38.87
CA GLU A 7 -1.96 15.53 -38.90
C GLU A 7 -2.71 15.56 -37.57
N SER A 8 -2.53 14.54 -36.71
CA SER A 8 -3.20 14.45 -35.42
C SER A 8 -2.35 13.75 -34.36
N ALA A 9 -2.49 14.22 -33.12
CA ALA A 9 -1.87 13.63 -31.94
C ALA A 9 -2.94 13.41 -30.86
N GLN A 10 -2.94 12.21 -30.27
CA GLN A 10 -3.76 11.87 -29.11
C GLN A 10 -2.89 11.68 -27.88
N PHE A 11 -3.24 12.40 -26.82
CA PHE A 11 -2.58 12.31 -25.52
C PHE A 11 -3.55 11.68 -24.51
N GLU A 12 -3.00 10.87 -23.63
CA GLU A 12 -3.70 10.36 -22.45
C GLU A 12 -3.33 11.28 -21.29
N LEU A 13 -4.32 11.95 -20.70
CA LEU A 13 -4.11 12.81 -19.54
C LEU A 13 -4.07 11.93 -18.28
N ALA A 14 -3.06 12.15 -17.44
CA ALA A 14 -2.98 11.55 -16.12
C ALA A 14 -3.12 12.65 -15.05
N ALA A 15 -3.84 12.38 -13.98
CA ALA A 15 -3.88 13.25 -12.82
C ALA A 15 -2.49 13.32 -12.17
N PRO A 16 -2.10 14.44 -11.54
CA PRO A 16 -0.79 14.56 -10.88
C PRO A 16 -0.54 13.51 -9.78
N SER A 17 -1.61 12.91 -9.25
CA SER A 17 -1.56 11.82 -8.26
C SER A 17 -1.47 10.43 -8.90
N GLU A 18 -1.71 10.28 -10.20
CA GLU A 18 -1.62 9.02 -10.91
C GLU A 18 -0.15 8.70 -11.21
N ALA A 19 0.46 7.97 -10.30
CA ALA A 19 1.81 7.43 -10.44
C ALA A 19 1.81 5.94 -10.80
N ASP A 20 0.69 5.42 -11.31
CA ASP A 20 0.59 4.01 -11.66
C ASP A 20 1.55 3.65 -12.81
N GLY A 21 2.44 2.70 -12.54
CA GLY A 21 3.57 2.32 -13.41
C GLY A 21 4.78 3.25 -13.37
N ALA A 22 4.77 4.33 -12.57
CA ALA A 22 5.93 5.22 -12.42
C ALA A 22 7.04 4.53 -11.60
N VAL A 23 8.25 4.47 -12.15
CA VAL A 23 9.44 3.97 -11.46
C VAL A 23 10.13 5.13 -10.77
N ILE A 24 9.83 5.34 -9.48
CA ILE A 24 10.64 6.17 -8.60
C ILE A 24 11.82 5.29 -8.14
N PRO A 25 13.08 5.77 -8.19
CA PRO A 25 14.25 4.89 -8.10
C PRO A 25 14.19 3.96 -6.87
N ALA A 26 14.25 2.66 -7.16
CA ALA A 26 14.38 1.50 -6.27
C ALA A 26 13.13 0.94 -5.54
N ARG A 27 11.89 1.39 -5.82
CA ARG A 27 10.68 0.72 -5.28
C ARG A 27 9.55 0.61 -6.30
N LEU A 28 8.99 -0.60 -6.43
CA LEU A 28 7.73 -0.83 -7.13
C LEU A 28 6.59 -0.23 -6.30
N MET A 29 5.76 0.61 -6.92
CA MET A 29 4.62 1.22 -6.26
C MET A 29 3.47 0.20 -6.23
N LEU A 30 3.30 -0.47 -5.08
CA LEU A 30 2.22 -1.42 -4.83
C LEU A 30 1.14 -0.76 -3.96
N HIS A 31 -0.11 -0.89 -4.38
CA HIS A 31 -1.26 -0.34 -3.66
C HIS A 31 -1.53 -1.09 -2.34
N ASP A 32 -1.57 -2.41 -2.41
CA ASP A 32 -2.05 -3.31 -1.37
C ASP A 32 -0.93 -3.91 -0.51
N TYR A 33 0.33 -3.54 -0.75
CA TYR A 33 1.48 -4.15 -0.09
C TYR A 33 2.47 -3.14 0.49
N CYS A 34 2.72 -3.27 1.80
CA CYS A 34 3.75 -2.56 2.54
C CYS A 34 5.07 -3.37 2.54
N PRO A 35 6.21 -2.80 2.10
CA PRO A 35 7.49 -3.51 2.10
C PRO A 35 8.22 -3.52 3.44
N PHE A 36 7.68 -2.84 4.48
CA PHE A 36 8.37 -2.74 5.75
C PHE A 36 8.37 -4.07 6.52
N ALA A 37 9.49 -4.35 7.19
CA ALA A 37 9.59 -5.49 8.08
C ALA A 37 8.61 -5.32 9.26
N TYR A 38 7.81 -6.35 9.53
CA TYR A 38 6.87 -6.35 10.64
C TYR A 38 7.60 -6.10 11.98
N ARG A 39 7.12 -5.16 12.80
CA ARG A 39 7.74 -4.72 14.06
C ARG A 39 9.16 -4.15 13.92
N GLY A 40 9.63 -3.94 12.70
CA GLY A 40 10.88 -3.23 12.39
C GLY A 40 10.76 -1.72 12.68
N GLU A 41 11.86 -1.00 12.50
CA GLU A 41 11.93 0.44 12.79
C GLU A 41 10.88 1.25 12.02
N ALA A 42 10.77 1.02 10.70
CA ALA A 42 9.82 1.72 9.85
C ALA A 42 8.35 1.35 10.13
N CYS A 43 8.08 0.14 10.65
CA CYS A 43 6.73 -0.27 11.05
C CYS A 43 6.35 0.31 12.42
N GLY A 44 7.29 0.37 13.36
CA GLY A 44 7.09 0.95 14.69
C GLY A 44 6.13 0.18 15.61
N TYR A 45 5.45 -0.88 15.14
CA TYR A 45 4.51 -1.63 15.98
C TYR A 45 5.23 -2.42 17.08
N LYS A 46 4.97 -2.07 18.35
CA LYS A 46 5.50 -2.76 19.55
C LYS A 46 4.41 -3.32 20.47
N GLY A 47 3.15 -3.34 20.01
CA GLY A 47 2.00 -3.81 20.79
C GLY A 47 1.90 -5.34 20.91
N LYS A 48 0.79 -5.80 21.51
CA LYS A 48 0.46 -7.22 21.67
C LYS A 48 0.17 -7.91 20.32
N PRO A 49 0.01 -9.24 20.28
CA PRO A 49 -0.57 -9.94 19.13
C PRO A 49 -1.92 -9.34 18.74
N VAL A 50 -2.18 -9.19 17.43
CA VAL A 50 -3.44 -8.62 16.92
C VAL A 50 -4.10 -9.53 15.91
N ALA A 51 -3.38 -9.92 14.87
CA ALA A 51 -3.95 -10.66 13.75
C ALA A 51 -2.89 -11.52 13.04
N ASP A 52 -3.33 -12.58 12.37
CA ASP A 52 -2.48 -13.39 11.49
C ASP A 52 -2.27 -12.73 10.12
N ARG A 53 -1.52 -13.42 9.25
CA ARG A 53 -1.22 -12.96 7.88
C ARG A 53 -2.44 -12.70 6.99
N PHE A 54 -3.60 -13.21 7.37
CA PHE A 54 -4.87 -13.03 6.65
C PHE A 54 -5.77 -11.96 7.30
N ASN A 55 -5.24 -11.18 8.24
CA ASN A 55 -6.00 -10.23 9.07
C ASN A 55 -7.05 -10.89 9.99
N MET A 56 -6.93 -12.19 10.27
CA MET A 56 -7.82 -12.82 11.24
C MET A 56 -7.33 -12.54 12.66
N PRO A 57 -8.19 -12.08 13.59
CA PRO A 57 -7.78 -11.76 14.95
C PRO A 57 -7.11 -12.94 15.65
N THR A 58 -5.97 -12.69 16.30
CA THR A 58 -5.26 -13.69 17.08
C THR A 58 -4.63 -13.07 18.32
N SER A 59 -4.69 -13.80 19.43
CA SER A 59 -3.95 -13.49 20.67
C SER A 59 -2.68 -14.32 20.83
N ASP A 60 -2.47 -15.31 19.95
CA ASP A 60 -1.30 -16.19 19.96
C ASP A 60 -0.08 -15.49 19.32
N PRO A 61 1.00 -15.21 20.08
CA PRO A 61 2.19 -14.56 19.55
C PRO A 61 2.88 -15.31 18.42
N LEU A 62 2.73 -16.64 18.35
CA LEU A 62 3.34 -17.46 17.30
C LEU A 62 2.60 -17.38 15.98
N LYS A 63 1.35 -16.89 16.00
CA LYS A 63 0.49 -16.73 14.81
C LYS A 63 0.32 -15.26 14.41
N ASP A 64 0.77 -14.32 15.23
CA ASP A 64 0.71 -12.90 14.93
C ASP A 64 1.70 -12.55 13.83
N GLU A 65 1.16 -12.27 12.65
CA GLU A 65 1.91 -12.00 11.45
C GLU A 65 1.29 -10.80 10.73
N CYS A 66 2.12 -9.94 10.15
CA CYS A 66 1.62 -8.82 9.36
C CYS A 66 1.06 -9.33 8.04
N SER A 67 -0.14 -8.89 7.67
CA SER A 67 -0.68 -9.12 6.33
C SER A 67 -0.04 -8.23 5.25
N HIS A 68 0.78 -7.26 5.65
CA HIS A 68 1.34 -6.20 4.80
C HIS A 68 0.32 -5.30 4.10
N GLN A 69 -0.97 -5.42 4.45
CA GLN A 69 -2.05 -4.58 3.92
C GLN A 69 -2.36 -3.40 4.84
N LEU A 70 -3.02 -2.37 4.30
CA LEU A 70 -3.46 -1.20 5.05
C LEU A 70 -4.32 -1.58 6.26
N LEU A 71 -5.24 -2.54 6.08
CA LEU A 71 -6.10 -3.07 7.13
C LEU A 71 -5.29 -3.63 8.32
N GLY A 72 -4.19 -4.33 8.03
CA GLY A 72 -3.29 -4.88 9.05
C GLY A 72 -2.58 -3.79 9.85
N CYS A 73 -2.29 -2.63 9.25
CA CYS A 73 -1.77 -1.45 9.94
C CYS A 73 -2.87 -0.78 10.78
N GLN A 74 -4.08 -0.61 10.25
CA GLN A 74 -5.22 -0.04 10.99
C GLN A 74 -5.56 -0.86 12.25
N ALA A 75 -5.56 -2.19 12.13
CA ALA A 75 -5.81 -3.07 13.28
C ALA A 75 -4.78 -2.90 14.40
N ARG A 76 -3.54 -2.53 14.05
CA ARG A 76 -2.40 -2.43 14.98
C ARG A 76 -2.22 -1.03 15.56
N HIS A 77 -2.37 0.00 14.74
CA HIS A 77 -2.12 1.39 15.12
C HIS A 77 -3.41 2.19 15.39
N GLY A 78 -4.58 1.65 15.03
CA GLY A 78 -5.87 2.34 15.08
C GLY A 78 -6.27 2.90 13.72
N ALA A 79 -7.58 2.92 13.43
CA ALA A 79 -8.10 3.33 12.13
C ALA A 79 -7.88 4.83 11.82
N ASP A 80 -7.91 5.68 12.85
CA ASP A 80 -7.80 7.14 12.73
C ASP A 80 -6.36 7.66 12.95
N ALA A 81 -5.40 6.76 13.16
CA ALA A 81 -4.02 7.15 13.39
C ALA A 81 -3.30 7.49 12.07
N ALA A 82 -2.26 8.33 12.14
CA ALA A 82 -1.29 8.45 11.06
C ALA A 82 -0.53 7.12 10.93
N LEU A 83 -0.89 6.31 9.92
CA LEU A 83 -0.37 4.95 9.77
C LEU A 83 1.06 4.96 9.21
N PRO A 84 2.01 4.22 9.82
CA PRO A 84 3.35 4.01 9.26
C PRO A 84 3.32 2.97 8.12
N PHE A 85 2.44 3.15 7.14
CA PHE A 85 2.27 2.27 5.99
C PHE A 85 3.24 2.66 4.87
N GLY A 86 4.05 1.70 4.41
CA GLY A 86 5.07 1.93 3.38
C GLY A 86 4.61 1.68 1.95
N GLY A 87 3.35 1.29 1.74
CA GLY A 87 2.75 1.09 0.41
C GLY A 87 2.06 2.35 -0.11
N PHE A 88 1.57 2.29 -1.35
CA PHE A 88 1.04 3.46 -2.06
C PHE A 88 -0.46 3.34 -2.31
N VAL A 89 -1.27 3.67 -1.30
CA VAL A 89 -2.73 3.51 -1.34
C VAL A 89 -3.43 4.25 -2.49
N GLY A 90 -2.79 5.24 -3.11
CA GLY A 90 -3.35 5.99 -4.24
C GLY A 90 -3.03 5.44 -5.63
N VAL A 91 -2.33 4.31 -5.74
CA VAL A 91 -1.73 3.83 -7.01
C VAL A 91 -2.56 2.73 -7.68
N ASP A 92 -3.70 2.35 -7.12
CA ASP A 92 -4.56 1.40 -7.83
C ASP A 92 -5.40 2.11 -8.90
N LYS A 93 -5.34 1.59 -10.14
CA LYS A 93 -6.29 1.94 -11.21
C LYS A 93 -7.66 1.26 -11.02
N THR A 94 -7.78 0.35 -10.06
CA THR A 94 -9.03 -0.35 -9.73
C THR A 94 -9.57 -0.01 -8.35
N LEU A 95 -9.79 1.27 -8.04
CA LEU A 95 -10.76 1.62 -7.01
C LEU A 95 -11.82 2.57 -7.56
N SER A 96 -12.93 1.92 -7.91
CA SER A 96 -14.29 2.46 -7.91
C SER A 96 -14.51 3.54 -6.86
N ALA A 97 -15.27 4.55 -7.27
CA ALA A 97 -16.12 5.31 -6.37
C ALA A 97 -17.09 4.40 -5.59
#